data_AF-A0A8K0IP69-F1
#
_entry.id   AF-A0A8K0IP69-F1
#
_cell.length_a   1.000
_cell.length_b   1.000
_cell.length_c   1.000
_cell.angle_alpha   90.00
_cell.angle_beta   90.00
_cell.angle_gamma   90.00
#
_symmetry.space_group_name_H-M   'P 1'
#
loop_
_entity.id
_entity.type
_entity.pdbx_description
1 polymer ?
#
loop_
_entity_poly.entity_id
_entity_poly.type
_entity_poly.pdbx_seq_one_letter_code
_entity_poly.pdbx_strand_id
1 'polypeptide(L)'
;MADDGQKRGEEEEQVVNPWEVTAKDGGKIDYDKLIEKFGCQRLDRSLVDRVEHLTGRPAHVFLRRGVFFAHRDFNEILDVYERGEKFYLYTGRGPSSEALHLGHLVPFMFTKYLQDAFKVPLVIQLTDDEKCMWKNLSVEESQRLAHENAKDIIACGFDITRTFIFSDFSYVGGAFYENMVKVAKCVTFNKVVGIFGLTPEDHIGKISFPPVQAVPSFPSSFPHLFPGKDQLRCLIPCAIDQDPYFRMTRDVAPRIGYQKPALIESSFFPALQGETGKMSASDPNSAIYVTDSSKDIKNKVNRYAFSGGQDSIENHRKYGANLEVDIPVKYLSFFLEDDAELEQIRKEYGAGRMLTGEVKKRLIEVLSELVERHCKARAAVTDEALFGCTHRLFMNKLPQMTTVEELDNEGYNLPPLKMNATLSCLFNVFFLLLTLSPLDSRGSGEHAMVDLNYLPAFKDVPDYDAVPAFWDAIRSLVS
;
A
#
# COMPACT_ATOMS: atom_id res chain seq x y z
N MET A 1 -12.00 57.95 -24.46
CA MET A 1 -11.08 57.30 -23.51
C MET A 1 -11.88 56.22 -22.82
N ALA A 2 -11.85 55.02 -23.41
CA ALA A 2 -12.47 53.83 -22.83
C ALA A 2 -11.40 53.18 -21.96
N ASP A 3 -11.75 52.97 -20.69
CA ASP A 3 -10.93 52.30 -19.69
C ASP A 3 -11.02 50.79 -19.92
N ASP A 4 -9.85 50.18 -20.12
CA ASP A 4 -9.66 48.82 -20.58
C ASP A 4 -9.73 47.89 -19.35
N GLY A 5 -10.94 47.43 -19.04
CA GLY A 5 -11.20 46.45 -18.00
C GLY A 5 -10.62 45.09 -18.36
N GLN A 6 -9.33 44.90 -18.10
CA GLN A 6 -8.61 43.65 -18.25
C GLN A 6 -9.20 42.61 -17.28
N LYS A 7 -10.15 41.80 -17.77
CA LYS A 7 -10.59 40.56 -17.11
C LYS A 7 -9.37 39.65 -16.97
N ARG A 8 -8.84 39.51 -15.75
CA ARG A 8 -7.97 38.39 -15.38
C ARG A 8 -8.73 37.11 -15.71
N GLY A 9 -8.20 36.30 -16.64
CA GLY A 9 -8.72 34.97 -16.91
C GLY A 9 -8.72 34.15 -15.64
N GLU A 10 -9.86 33.55 -15.31
CA GLU A 10 -9.95 32.51 -14.30
C GLU A 10 -9.11 31.33 -14.79
N GLU A 11 -8.02 31.01 -14.09
CA GLU A 11 -7.12 29.91 -14.44
C GLU A 11 -7.86 28.57 -14.38
N GLU A 12 -7.70 27.78 -15.44
CA GLU A 12 -8.43 26.55 -15.72
C GLU A 12 -7.93 25.39 -14.83
N GLU A 13 -8.64 25.05 -13.76
CA GLU A 13 -8.17 24.04 -12.80
C GLU A 13 -8.72 22.62 -13.03
N GLN A 14 -7.82 21.63 -13.05
CA GLN A 14 -8.11 20.20 -12.86
C GLN A 14 -8.43 19.89 -11.38
N VAL A 15 -9.32 18.92 -11.12
CA VAL A 15 -9.69 18.48 -9.77
C VAL A 15 -8.97 17.17 -9.45
N VAL A 16 -8.10 17.22 -8.44
CA VAL A 16 -7.38 16.04 -7.93
C VAL A 16 -7.46 16.05 -6.41
N ASN A 17 -8.22 15.11 -5.85
CA ASN A 17 -8.34 14.86 -4.41
C ASN A 17 -8.50 13.34 -4.16
N PRO A 18 -8.49 12.86 -2.90
CA PRO A 18 -8.54 11.42 -2.60
C PRO A 18 -9.77 10.67 -3.13
N TRP A 19 -10.85 11.37 -3.49
CA TRP A 19 -12.12 10.81 -3.92
C TRP A 19 -12.45 11.06 -5.39
N GLU A 20 -11.97 12.17 -5.96
CA GLU A 20 -12.27 12.62 -7.30
C GLU A 20 -11.00 13.04 -8.06
N VAL A 21 -10.88 12.51 -9.28
CA VAL A 21 -9.86 12.89 -10.25
C VAL A 21 -10.55 13.17 -11.55
N THR A 22 -10.67 14.45 -11.91
CA THR A 22 -11.29 14.89 -13.16
C THR A 22 -10.41 15.94 -13.84
N ALA A 23 -10.13 15.71 -15.12
CA ALA A 23 -9.53 16.69 -16.01
C ALA A 23 -10.63 17.49 -16.71
N LYS A 24 -10.40 18.77 -16.97
CA LYS A 24 -11.35 19.62 -17.73
C LYS A 24 -11.64 19.00 -19.11
N ASP A 25 -12.91 19.02 -19.51
CA ASP A 25 -13.42 18.52 -20.79
C ASP A 25 -13.05 17.04 -21.11
N GLY A 26 -12.75 16.24 -20.10
CA GLY A 26 -12.29 14.87 -20.29
C GLY A 26 -10.86 14.77 -20.85
N GLY A 27 -10.08 15.84 -20.71
CA GLY A 27 -8.67 15.90 -21.10
C GLY A 27 -7.75 15.02 -20.21
N LYS A 28 -6.45 15.25 -20.35
CA LYS A 28 -5.42 14.55 -19.57
C LYS A 28 -5.04 15.36 -18.32
N ILE A 29 -4.68 14.67 -17.25
CA ILE A 29 -4.10 15.28 -16.05
C ILE A 29 -2.72 15.86 -16.38
N ASP A 30 -2.54 17.14 -16.09
CA ASP A 30 -1.27 17.85 -16.21
C ASP A 30 -0.49 17.68 -14.91
N TYR A 31 0.42 16.71 -14.90
CA TYR A 31 1.22 16.37 -13.73
C TYR A 31 2.24 17.45 -13.37
N ASP A 32 2.72 18.27 -14.32
CA ASP A 32 3.66 19.36 -14.03
C ASP A 32 2.94 20.48 -13.26
N LYS A 33 1.72 20.83 -13.67
CA LYS A 33 0.86 21.74 -12.90
C LYS A 33 0.49 21.18 -11.54
N LEU A 34 0.30 19.86 -11.39
CA LEU A 34 0.07 19.26 -10.08
C LEU A 34 1.28 19.41 -9.15
N ILE A 35 2.50 19.25 -9.66
CA ILE A 35 3.72 19.46 -8.88
C ILE A 35 3.74 20.88 -8.31
N GLU A 36 3.48 21.88 -9.16
CA GLU A 36 3.45 23.28 -8.75
C GLU A 36 2.32 23.57 -7.75
N LYS A 37 1.09 23.13 -8.06
CA LYS A 37 -0.10 23.36 -7.21
C LYS A 37 0.03 22.69 -5.84
N PHE A 38 0.56 21.48 -5.80
CA PHE A 38 0.73 20.75 -4.53
C PHE A 38 2.02 21.17 -3.83
N GLY A 39 2.98 21.74 -4.55
CA GLY A 39 4.28 22.14 -4.03
C GLY A 39 5.16 20.94 -3.68
N CYS A 40 5.05 19.84 -4.43
CA CYS A 40 5.99 18.71 -4.36
C CYS A 40 7.20 18.97 -5.29
N GLN A 41 8.18 18.06 -5.28
CA GLN A 41 9.40 18.15 -6.08
C GLN A 41 9.39 17.08 -7.18
N ARG A 42 9.93 17.39 -8.35
CA ARG A 42 10.08 16.41 -9.43
C ARG A 42 11.09 15.33 -9.03
N LEU A 43 10.73 14.07 -9.21
CA LEU A 43 11.66 12.95 -9.12
C LEU A 43 12.47 12.89 -10.42
N ASP A 44 13.72 13.33 -10.35
CA ASP A 44 14.61 13.41 -11.49
C ASP A 44 15.51 12.17 -11.64
N ARG A 45 16.28 12.13 -12.72
CA ARG A 45 17.20 11.02 -13.01
C ARG A 45 18.27 10.86 -11.94
N SER A 46 18.74 11.95 -11.33
CA SER A 46 19.78 11.90 -10.30
C SER A 46 19.32 11.14 -9.05
N LEU A 47 18.06 11.32 -8.66
CA LEU A 47 17.43 10.56 -7.57
C LEU A 47 17.26 9.09 -7.92
N VAL A 48 16.86 8.78 -9.16
CA VAL A 48 16.76 7.39 -9.63
C VAL A 48 18.11 6.69 -9.56
N ASP A 49 19.15 7.30 -10.12
CA ASP A 49 20.51 6.74 -10.13
C ASP A 49 21.05 6.62 -8.69
N ARG A 50 20.70 7.55 -7.78
CA ARG A 50 21.06 7.48 -6.37
C ARG A 50 20.40 6.30 -5.65
N VAL A 51 19.14 5.98 -5.97
CA VAL A 51 18.47 4.77 -5.45
C VAL A 51 19.20 3.51 -5.91
N GLU A 52 19.58 3.42 -7.18
CA GLU A 52 20.33 2.27 -7.71
C GLU A 52 21.68 2.11 -7.02
N HIS A 53 22.41 3.22 -6.87
CA HIS A 53 23.72 3.25 -6.23
C HIS A 53 23.66 2.81 -4.76
N LEU A 54 22.75 3.40 -3.98
CA LEU A 54 22.65 3.14 -2.54
C LEU A 54 22.14 1.72 -2.24
N THR A 55 21.22 1.20 -3.05
CA THR A 55 20.59 -0.11 -2.79
C THR A 55 21.30 -1.27 -3.49
N GLY A 56 22.18 -1.00 -4.46
CA GLY A 56 22.80 -2.01 -5.32
C GLY A 56 21.79 -2.78 -6.18
N ARG A 57 20.57 -2.26 -6.32
CA ARG A 57 19.46 -2.89 -7.05
C ARG A 57 19.07 -2.02 -8.25
N PRO A 58 18.80 -2.61 -9.42
CA PRO A 58 18.26 -1.85 -10.55
C PRO A 58 16.98 -1.11 -10.16
N ALA A 59 16.84 0.14 -10.60
CA ALA A 59 15.70 0.98 -10.31
C ALA A 59 14.45 0.32 -10.86
N HIS A 60 13.36 0.32 -10.11
CA HIS A 60 12.08 -0.22 -10.58
C HIS A 60 11.64 0.43 -11.90
N VAL A 61 10.94 -0.31 -12.78
CA VAL A 61 10.37 0.24 -14.03
C VAL A 61 9.59 1.53 -13.79
N PHE A 62 8.91 1.64 -12.65
CA PHE A 62 8.14 2.82 -12.28
C PHE A 62 8.98 4.06 -11.96
N LEU A 63 10.23 3.89 -11.53
CA LEU A 63 11.19 4.98 -11.41
C LEU A 63 11.77 5.33 -12.77
N ARG A 64 12.27 4.32 -13.51
CA ARG A 64 12.94 4.51 -14.80
C ARG A 64 12.03 5.17 -15.85
N ARG A 65 10.73 4.92 -15.76
CA ARG A 65 9.70 5.39 -16.71
C ARG A 65 8.87 6.56 -16.18
N GLY A 66 9.21 7.12 -15.03
CA GLY A 66 8.53 8.29 -14.45
C GLY A 66 7.06 8.03 -14.09
N VAL A 67 6.71 6.79 -13.70
CA VAL A 67 5.40 6.50 -13.11
C VAL A 67 5.33 7.08 -11.70
N PHE A 68 6.38 6.88 -10.89
CA PHE A 68 6.62 7.70 -9.71
C PHE A 68 7.44 8.91 -10.14
N PHE A 69 6.82 10.07 -10.09
CA PHE A 69 7.29 11.27 -10.79
C PHE A 69 7.49 12.47 -9.85
N ALA A 70 6.93 12.43 -8.65
CA ALA A 70 7.03 13.49 -7.67
C ALA A 70 7.40 12.94 -6.29
N HIS A 71 7.95 13.81 -5.43
CA HIS A 71 8.35 13.44 -4.08
C HIS A 71 8.35 14.64 -3.11
N ARG A 72 8.45 14.33 -1.82
CA ARG A 72 8.74 15.30 -0.75
C ARG A 72 9.79 14.72 0.18
N ASP A 73 10.88 15.44 0.39
CA ASP A 73 11.98 15.07 1.30
C ASP A 73 12.55 13.64 1.07
N PHE A 74 12.38 13.08 -0.14
CA PHE A 74 12.94 11.77 -0.49
C PHE A 74 14.46 11.78 -0.44
N ASN A 75 15.10 12.91 -0.79
CA ASN A 75 16.53 13.12 -0.57
C ASN A 75 16.92 12.89 0.89
N GLU A 76 16.12 13.35 1.86
CA GLU A 76 16.42 13.17 3.29
C GLU A 76 16.34 11.70 3.71
N ILE A 77 15.47 10.90 3.06
CA ILE A 77 15.43 9.44 3.25
C ILE A 77 16.70 8.78 2.72
N LEU A 78 17.16 9.19 1.54
CA LEU A 78 18.40 8.68 0.96
C LEU A 78 19.61 9.08 1.81
N ASP A 79 19.63 10.31 2.34
CA ASP A 79 20.70 10.81 3.20
C ASP A 79 20.80 10.01 4.52
N VAL A 80 19.68 9.70 5.18
CA VAL A 80 19.70 8.87 6.40
C VAL A 80 20.12 7.43 6.08
N TYR A 81 19.66 6.89 4.95
CA TYR A 81 20.02 5.53 4.54
C TYR A 81 21.52 5.41 4.23
N GLU A 82 22.10 6.40 3.54
CA GLU A 82 23.53 6.48 3.24
C GLU A 82 24.38 6.56 4.52
N ARG A 83 23.87 7.18 5.59
CA ARG A 83 24.51 7.19 6.92
C ARG A 83 24.30 5.91 7.73
N GLY A 84 23.62 4.90 7.19
CA GLY A 84 23.30 3.64 7.87
C GLY A 84 22.17 3.74 8.88
N GLU A 85 21.48 4.89 8.96
CA GLU A 85 20.29 5.06 9.80
C GLU A 85 19.09 4.30 9.20
N LYS A 86 18.09 4.01 10.04
CA LYS A 86 16.88 3.29 9.63
C LYS A 86 15.72 4.25 9.40
N PHE A 87 14.81 3.84 8.54
CA PHE A 87 13.49 4.44 8.34
C PHE A 87 12.47 3.31 8.15
N TYR A 88 11.18 3.63 8.05
CA TYR A 88 10.14 2.66 7.73
C TYR A 88 9.24 3.16 6.60
N LEU A 89 8.56 2.22 5.94
CA LEU A 89 7.58 2.48 4.90
C LEU A 89 6.17 2.49 5.48
N TYR A 90 5.33 3.36 4.94
CA TYR A 90 3.89 3.37 5.22
C TYR A 90 3.12 3.52 3.90
N THR A 91 2.18 2.62 3.64
CA THR A 91 1.19 2.77 2.56
C THR A 91 -0.19 2.32 3.07
N GLY A 92 -1.23 2.45 2.26
CA GLY A 92 -2.57 2.09 2.71
C GLY A 92 -3.53 1.75 1.59
N ARG A 93 -4.65 1.14 1.97
CA ARG A 93 -5.76 0.79 1.08
C ARG A 93 -7.07 0.92 1.82
N GLY A 94 -7.97 1.74 1.27
CA GLY A 94 -9.36 1.74 1.69
C GLY A 94 -10.17 0.65 0.97
N PRO A 95 -10.56 -0.43 1.65
CA PRO A 95 -11.14 -1.62 1.03
C PRO A 95 -12.58 -1.37 0.57
N SER A 96 -12.78 -1.18 -0.73
CA SER A 96 -14.08 -0.81 -1.33
C SER A 96 -14.62 -1.84 -2.33
N SER A 97 -13.93 -2.96 -2.51
CA SER A 97 -14.26 -4.01 -3.48
C SER A 97 -13.64 -5.34 -3.05
N GLU A 98 -14.25 -6.45 -3.49
CA GLU A 98 -13.81 -7.81 -3.15
C GLU A 98 -12.35 -8.08 -3.53
N ALA A 99 -11.96 -7.61 -4.71
CA ALA A 99 -10.63 -7.84 -5.28
C ALA A 99 -9.97 -6.51 -5.65
N LEU A 100 -8.63 -6.51 -5.62
CA LEU A 100 -7.85 -5.44 -6.21
C LEU A 100 -7.97 -5.44 -7.75
N HIS A 101 -7.75 -4.28 -8.35
CA HIS A 101 -7.52 -4.12 -9.79
C HIS A 101 -6.09 -3.67 -10.03
N LEU A 102 -5.62 -3.75 -11.27
CA LEU A 102 -4.21 -3.45 -11.61
C LEU A 102 -3.72 -2.08 -11.13
N GLY A 103 -4.59 -1.07 -11.10
CA GLY A 103 -4.25 0.25 -10.57
C GLY A 103 -3.97 0.28 -9.07
N HIS A 104 -4.60 -0.62 -8.29
CA HIS A 104 -4.29 -0.78 -6.86
C HIS A 104 -2.96 -1.49 -6.66
N LEU A 105 -2.53 -2.34 -7.60
CA LEU A 105 -1.25 -3.04 -7.52
C LEU A 105 -0.06 -2.09 -7.68
N VAL A 106 -0.18 -1.00 -8.45
CA VAL A 106 0.94 -0.07 -8.72
C VAL A 106 1.66 0.40 -7.45
N PRO A 107 0.97 1.01 -6.45
CA PRO A 107 1.63 1.42 -5.21
C PRO A 107 2.17 0.23 -4.40
N PHE A 108 1.48 -0.91 -4.37
CA PHE A 108 1.96 -2.09 -3.61
C PHE A 108 3.19 -2.75 -4.24
N MET A 109 3.21 -2.93 -5.56
CA MET A 109 4.37 -3.43 -6.30
C MET A 109 5.60 -2.54 -6.06
N PHE A 110 5.40 -1.21 -6.08
CA PHE A 110 6.48 -0.28 -5.80
C PHE A 110 6.94 -0.32 -4.34
N THR A 111 5.99 -0.37 -3.40
CA THR A 111 6.30 -0.49 -1.97
C THR A 111 7.08 -1.77 -1.68
N LYS A 112 6.72 -2.88 -2.33
CA LYS A 112 7.43 -4.16 -2.24
C LYS A 112 8.86 -4.02 -2.77
N TYR A 113 9.04 -3.37 -3.92
CA TYR A 113 10.38 -3.05 -4.44
C TYR A 113 11.20 -2.24 -3.43
N LEU A 114 10.63 -1.17 -2.87
CA LEU A 114 11.28 -0.34 -1.86
C LEU A 114 11.64 -1.16 -0.61
N GLN A 115 10.74 -2.05 -0.17
CA GLN A 115 10.98 -2.93 0.97
C GLN A 115 12.18 -3.83 0.74
N ASP A 116 12.29 -4.54 -0.41
CA ASP A 116 13.48 -5.39 -0.60
C ASP A 116 14.76 -4.57 -0.86
N ALA A 117 14.65 -3.41 -1.53
CA ALA A 117 15.81 -2.58 -1.87
C ALA A 117 16.44 -1.97 -0.62
N PHE A 118 15.62 -1.38 0.25
CA PHE A 118 16.08 -0.72 1.48
C PHE A 118 16.12 -1.64 2.70
N LYS A 119 15.47 -2.82 2.64
CA LYS A 119 15.38 -3.82 3.71
C LYS A 119 14.77 -3.25 5.00
N VAL A 120 13.73 -2.43 4.86
CA VAL A 120 13.10 -1.67 5.96
C VAL A 120 11.74 -2.25 6.40
N PRO A 121 11.29 -1.97 7.64
CA PRO A 121 9.93 -2.28 8.08
C PRO A 121 8.86 -1.57 7.24
N LEU A 122 7.69 -2.18 7.13
CA LEU A 122 6.53 -1.66 6.41
C LEU A 122 5.28 -1.76 7.29
N VAL A 123 4.50 -0.68 7.35
CA VAL A 123 3.13 -0.70 7.88
C VAL A 123 2.14 -0.44 6.74
N ILE A 124 1.04 -1.19 6.71
CA ILE A 124 -0.03 -1.06 5.72
C ILE A 124 -1.35 -0.85 6.45
N GLN A 125 -1.96 0.31 6.26
CA GLN A 125 -3.26 0.64 6.83
C GLN A 125 -4.40 0.16 5.92
N LEU A 126 -5.38 -0.52 6.49
CA LEU A 126 -6.66 -0.83 5.85
C LEU A 126 -7.75 0.06 6.46
N THR A 127 -8.14 1.09 5.71
CA THR A 127 -9.09 2.13 6.15
C THR A 127 -10.54 1.66 5.99
N ASP A 128 -10.89 0.58 6.67
CA ASP A 128 -12.23 -0.02 6.64
C ASP A 128 -13.29 0.85 7.32
N ASP A 129 -12.90 1.62 8.33
CA ASP A 129 -13.72 2.68 8.92
C ASP A 129 -14.05 3.80 7.91
N GLU A 130 -13.07 4.26 7.12
CA GLU A 130 -13.25 5.21 6.02
C GLU A 130 -14.28 4.67 5.03
N LYS A 131 -14.14 3.41 4.60
CA LYS A 131 -15.06 2.86 3.60
C LYS A 131 -16.45 2.63 4.16
N CYS A 132 -16.60 2.28 5.43
CA CYS A 132 -17.90 2.27 6.11
C CYS A 132 -18.56 3.67 6.09
N MET A 133 -17.77 4.72 6.26
CA MET A 133 -18.24 6.11 6.28
C MET A 133 -18.56 6.68 4.88
N TRP A 134 -17.77 6.34 3.85
CA TRP A 134 -17.91 6.92 2.51
C TRP A 134 -18.74 6.09 1.54
N LYS A 135 -18.82 4.78 1.75
CA LYS A 135 -19.63 3.85 0.98
C LYS A 135 -20.62 3.28 1.99
N ASN A 136 -21.92 3.30 1.69
CA ASN A 136 -23.00 2.85 2.59
C ASN A 136 -22.91 1.33 2.89
N LEU A 137 -21.83 0.92 3.55
CA LEU A 137 -21.44 -0.42 3.92
C LEU A 137 -21.63 -0.57 5.42
N SER A 138 -22.00 -1.77 5.87
CA SER A 138 -21.98 -2.06 7.31
C SER A 138 -20.54 -2.19 7.81
N VAL A 139 -20.38 -2.16 9.13
CA VAL A 139 -19.07 -2.39 9.78
C VAL A 139 -18.56 -3.78 9.41
N GLU A 140 -19.42 -4.79 9.48
CA GLU A 140 -19.08 -6.19 9.20
C GLU A 140 -18.62 -6.38 7.75
N GLU A 141 -19.32 -5.75 6.80
CA GLU A 141 -18.93 -5.82 5.40
C GLU A 141 -17.61 -5.10 5.14
N SER A 142 -17.38 -3.95 5.79
CA SER A 142 -16.12 -3.20 5.65
C SER A 142 -14.93 -4.00 6.20
N GLN A 143 -15.08 -4.67 7.34
CA GLN A 143 -14.08 -5.57 7.92
C GLN A 143 -13.85 -6.82 7.06
N ARG A 144 -14.91 -7.39 6.47
CA ARG A 144 -14.79 -8.52 5.53
C ARG A 144 -13.99 -8.12 4.29
N LEU A 145 -14.26 -6.95 3.72
CA LEU A 145 -13.51 -6.42 2.58
C LEU A 145 -12.04 -6.13 2.95
N ALA A 146 -11.77 -5.62 4.15
CA ALA A 146 -10.41 -5.46 4.66
C ALA A 146 -9.66 -6.79 4.69
N HIS A 147 -10.29 -7.84 5.22
CA HIS A 147 -9.73 -9.18 5.29
C HIS A 147 -9.41 -9.75 3.89
N GLU A 148 -10.31 -9.61 2.92
CA GLU A 148 -10.06 -10.09 1.54
C GLU A 148 -8.99 -9.26 0.81
N ASN A 149 -8.95 -7.94 1.03
CA ASN A 149 -7.94 -7.06 0.45
C ASN A 149 -6.55 -7.33 1.09
N ALA A 150 -6.49 -7.71 2.37
CA ALA A 150 -5.25 -8.13 3.01
C ALA A 150 -4.62 -9.35 2.32
N LYS A 151 -5.43 -10.32 1.89
CA LYS A 151 -4.95 -11.49 1.12
C LYS A 151 -4.32 -11.07 -0.21
N ASP A 152 -4.95 -10.14 -0.93
CA ASP A 152 -4.38 -9.60 -2.17
C ASP A 152 -3.08 -8.83 -1.92
N ILE A 153 -2.99 -8.07 -0.83
CA ILE A 153 -1.78 -7.34 -0.47
C ILE A 153 -0.64 -8.30 -0.14
N ILE A 154 -0.90 -9.35 0.66
CA ILE A 154 0.10 -10.39 0.97
C ILE A 154 0.57 -11.08 -0.32
N ALA A 155 -0.35 -11.34 -1.26
CA ALA A 155 -0.04 -11.95 -2.56
C ALA A 155 0.91 -11.11 -3.44
N CYS A 156 1.11 -9.82 -3.14
CA CYS A 156 2.14 -9.00 -3.78
C CYS A 156 3.57 -9.44 -3.41
N GLY A 157 3.73 -10.29 -2.39
CA GLY A 157 5.01 -10.90 -2.03
C GLY A 157 5.87 -10.07 -1.09
N PHE A 158 5.25 -9.32 -0.17
CA PHE A 158 5.96 -8.63 0.91
C PHE A 158 6.67 -9.60 1.85
N ASP A 159 7.78 -9.16 2.46
CA ASP A 159 8.41 -9.90 3.54
C ASP A 159 7.52 -9.83 4.78
N ILE A 160 6.78 -10.91 5.06
CA ILE A 160 5.86 -11.01 6.20
C ILE A 160 6.56 -10.83 7.55
N THR A 161 7.88 -11.01 7.63
CA THR A 161 8.65 -10.80 8.87
C THR A 161 8.91 -9.32 9.16
N ARG A 162 8.70 -8.44 8.17
CA ARG A 162 8.93 -6.99 8.27
C ARG A 162 7.70 -6.16 7.92
N THR A 163 6.54 -6.80 7.74
CA THR A 163 5.31 -6.16 7.26
C THR A 163 4.22 -6.31 8.30
N PHE A 164 3.67 -5.19 8.74
CA PHE A 164 2.51 -5.12 9.62
C PHE A 164 1.32 -4.55 8.84
N ILE A 165 0.24 -5.32 8.71
CA ILE A 165 -1.00 -4.91 8.05
C ILE A 165 -2.07 -4.80 9.12
N PHE A 166 -2.79 -3.70 9.19
CA PHE A 166 -3.82 -3.52 10.22
C PHE A 166 -5.11 -2.92 9.64
N SER A 167 -6.23 -3.37 10.20
CA SER A 167 -7.56 -2.76 10.01
C SER A 167 -7.73 -1.63 11.03
N ASP A 168 -8.28 -0.51 10.60
CA ASP A 168 -8.53 0.63 11.48
C ASP A 168 -9.54 0.25 12.58
N PHE A 169 -10.64 -0.44 12.24
CA PHE A 169 -11.56 -0.96 13.25
C PHE A 169 -10.91 -1.88 14.29
N SER A 170 -9.82 -2.57 13.92
CA SER A 170 -9.16 -3.55 14.79
C SER A 170 -8.01 -2.97 15.61
N TYR A 171 -7.35 -1.91 15.12
CA TYR A 171 -6.10 -1.40 15.70
C TYR A 171 -6.22 -0.01 16.35
N VAL A 172 -7.22 0.79 15.97
CA VAL A 172 -7.41 2.14 16.52
C VAL A 172 -7.68 2.04 18.03
N GLY A 173 -6.70 2.49 18.82
CA GLY A 173 -6.71 2.47 20.27
C GLY A 173 -5.35 2.86 20.83
N GLY A 174 -5.21 2.90 22.17
CA GLY A 174 -3.94 3.15 22.85
C GLY A 174 -3.14 4.32 22.26
N ALA A 175 -1.85 4.08 21.98
CA ALA A 175 -0.93 5.08 21.43
C ALA A 175 -1.33 5.62 20.04
N PHE A 176 -1.99 4.79 19.22
CA PHE A 176 -2.52 5.23 17.92
C PHE A 176 -3.58 6.32 18.11
N TYR A 177 -4.54 6.08 18.99
CA TYR A 177 -5.58 7.05 19.31
C TYR A 177 -5.03 8.30 20.02
N GLU A 178 -4.05 8.17 20.89
CA GLU A 178 -3.36 9.33 21.49
C GLU A 178 -2.74 10.25 20.44
N ASN A 179 -2.08 9.67 19.42
CA ASN A 179 -1.55 10.45 18.30
C ASN A 179 -2.66 11.06 17.45
N MET A 180 -3.81 10.39 17.27
CA MET A 180 -4.96 10.97 16.57
C MET A 180 -5.44 12.23 17.28
N VAL A 181 -5.55 12.21 18.60
CA VAL A 181 -5.95 13.38 19.41
C VAL A 181 -4.92 14.52 19.27
N LYS A 182 -3.61 14.23 19.30
CA LYS A 182 -2.55 15.23 19.09
C LYS A 182 -2.67 15.90 17.71
N VAL A 183 -2.91 15.11 16.66
CA VAL A 183 -3.11 15.62 15.30
C VAL A 183 -4.40 16.43 15.19
N ALA A 184 -5.52 15.89 15.66
CA ALA A 184 -6.83 16.54 15.61
C ALA A 184 -6.83 17.92 16.29
N LYS A 185 -6.14 18.06 17.44
CA LYS A 185 -5.98 19.34 18.14
C LYS A 185 -5.23 20.40 17.30
N CYS A 186 -4.48 19.98 16.29
CA CYS A 186 -3.70 20.86 15.41
C CYS A 186 -4.43 21.25 14.11
N VAL A 187 -5.54 20.58 13.78
CA VAL A 187 -6.26 20.73 12.51
C VAL A 187 -7.66 21.29 12.78
N THR A 188 -7.95 22.49 12.27
CA THR A 188 -9.27 23.10 12.41
C THR A 188 -10.22 22.61 11.34
N PHE A 189 -11.52 22.71 11.58
CA PHE A 189 -12.52 22.41 10.55
C PHE A 189 -12.29 23.19 9.26
N ASN A 190 -11.97 24.49 9.33
CA ASN A 190 -11.64 25.30 8.15
C ASN A 190 -10.46 24.74 7.34
N LYS A 191 -9.46 24.13 8.00
CA LYS A 191 -8.37 23.45 7.30
C LYS A 191 -8.86 22.19 6.61
N VAL A 192 -9.70 21.40 7.26
CA VAL A 192 -10.30 20.20 6.64
C VAL A 192 -11.11 20.59 5.40
N VAL A 193 -11.96 21.61 5.50
CA VAL A 193 -12.73 22.15 4.35
C VAL A 193 -11.79 22.61 3.23
N GLY A 194 -10.75 23.38 3.54
CA GLY A 194 -9.82 23.89 2.52
C GLY A 194 -8.94 22.82 1.86
N ILE A 195 -8.62 21.73 2.56
CA ILE A 195 -7.75 20.66 2.04
C ILE A 195 -8.55 19.60 1.30
N PHE A 196 -9.72 19.22 1.84
CA PHE A 196 -10.49 18.06 1.41
C PHE A 196 -11.82 18.42 0.74
N GLY A 197 -12.26 19.68 0.79
CA GLY A 197 -13.53 20.10 0.20
C GLY A 197 -14.77 19.55 0.92
N LEU A 198 -14.63 19.07 2.17
CA LEU A 198 -15.78 18.64 2.97
C LEU A 198 -16.71 19.83 3.27
N THR A 199 -18.00 19.55 3.41
CA THR A 199 -19.02 20.58 3.67
C THR A 199 -19.66 20.41 5.05
N PRO A 200 -20.38 21.43 5.58
CA PRO A 200 -21.12 21.30 6.84
C PRO A 200 -22.19 20.19 6.85
N GLU A 201 -22.61 19.71 5.68
CA GLU A 201 -23.56 18.60 5.51
C GLU A 201 -22.90 17.23 5.67
N ASP A 202 -21.56 17.14 5.56
CA ASP A 202 -20.85 15.88 5.80
C ASP A 202 -20.92 15.49 7.28
N HIS A 203 -21.09 14.19 7.55
CA HIS A 203 -21.16 13.69 8.92
C HIS A 203 -19.80 13.82 9.63
N ILE A 204 -19.86 14.01 10.96
CA ILE A 204 -18.68 14.24 11.81
C ILE A 204 -17.57 13.21 11.63
N GLY A 205 -17.93 11.96 11.32
CA GLY A 205 -16.98 10.88 11.02
C GLY A 205 -16.03 11.23 9.87
N LYS A 206 -16.51 11.79 8.76
CA LYS A 206 -15.64 12.21 7.65
C LYS A 206 -14.69 13.33 8.06
N ILE A 207 -15.22 14.27 8.83
CA ILE A 207 -14.47 15.44 9.32
C ILE A 207 -13.33 14.98 10.26
N SER A 208 -13.58 13.95 11.07
CA SER A 208 -12.61 13.40 12.02
C SER A 208 -11.69 12.31 11.46
N PHE A 209 -11.86 11.89 10.21
CA PHE A 209 -11.06 10.83 9.61
C PHE A 209 -9.60 11.22 9.27
N PRO A 210 -9.27 12.43 8.76
CA PRO A 210 -7.89 12.75 8.36
C PRO A 210 -6.80 12.47 9.41
N PRO A 211 -7.02 12.67 10.73
CA PRO A 211 -6.10 12.20 11.77
C PRO A 211 -5.83 10.68 11.75
N VAL A 212 -6.82 9.83 11.44
CA VAL A 212 -6.68 8.37 11.36
C VAL A 212 -5.64 7.99 10.30
N GLN A 213 -5.68 8.62 9.13
CA GLN A 213 -4.73 8.36 8.04
C GLN A 213 -3.36 9.05 8.24
N ALA A 214 -3.31 10.12 9.05
CA ALA A 214 -2.10 10.86 9.35
C ALA A 214 -1.16 10.10 10.29
N VAL A 215 -1.70 9.50 11.36
CA VAL A 215 -0.89 8.99 12.48
C VAL A 215 -0.04 7.75 12.21
N PRO A 216 -0.29 6.90 11.19
CA PRO A 216 0.68 5.87 10.81
C PRO A 216 2.01 6.45 10.29
N SER A 217 2.05 7.75 9.97
CA SER A 217 3.27 8.49 9.64
C SER A 217 4.20 8.71 10.83
N PHE A 218 3.72 8.42 12.05
CA PHE A 218 4.49 8.57 13.29
C PHE A 218 4.77 7.21 13.92
N PRO A 219 6.04 6.86 14.20
CA PRO A 219 6.42 5.54 14.72
C PRO A 219 5.82 5.25 16.10
N SER A 220 5.54 6.27 16.91
CA SER A 220 4.91 6.13 18.22
C SER A 220 3.47 5.61 18.17
N SER A 221 2.83 5.59 16.99
CA SER A 221 1.55 4.89 16.77
C SER A 221 1.71 3.35 16.78
N PHE A 222 2.94 2.86 16.69
CA PHE A 222 3.31 1.45 16.71
C PHE A 222 4.42 1.20 17.75
N PRO A 223 4.16 1.44 19.05
CA PRO A 223 5.19 1.34 20.09
C PRO A 223 5.79 -0.07 20.20
N HIS A 224 5.02 -1.08 19.78
CA HIS A 224 5.42 -2.48 19.74
C HIS A 224 6.35 -2.82 18.56
N LEU A 225 6.32 -2.02 17.48
CA LEU A 225 7.24 -2.15 16.34
C LEU A 225 8.48 -1.25 16.49
N PHE A 226 8.29 -0.07 17.10
CA PHE A 226 9.30 0.98 17.15
C PHE A 226 9.56 1.48 18.58
N PRO A 227 9.88 0.59 19.55
CA PRO A 227 10.07 0.99 20.94
C PRO A 227 11.22 2.00 21.07
N GLY A 228 10.93 3.17 21.64
CA GLY A 228 11.91 4.25 21.86
C GLY A 228 12.42 4.94 20.58
N LYS A 229 11.79 4.71 19.42
CA LYS A 229 12.22 5.25 18.12
C LYS A 229 11.26 6.33 17.60
N ASP A 230 10.88 7.28 18.46
CA ASP A 230 9.88 8.31 18.15
C ASP A 230 10.29 9.26 17.00
N GLN A 231 11.57 9.30 16.66
CA GLN A 231 12.13 10.13 15.57
C GLN A 231 12.46 9.34 14.30
N LEU A 232 12.03 8.07 14.22
CA LEU A 232 12.22 7.25 13.02
C LEU A 232 11.48 7.89 11.84
N ARG A 233 12.19 8.11 10.74
CA ARG A 233 11.60 8.68 9.52
C ARG A 233 10.66 7.69 8.83
N CYS A 234 9.62 8.23 8.22
CA CYS A 234 8.61 7.50 7.45
C CYS A 234 8.69 7.90 5.97
N LEU A 235 8.69 6.93 5.06
CA LEU A 235 8.54 7.13 3.62
C LEU A 235 7.20 6.56 3.15
N ILE A 236 6.42 7.38 2.46
CA ILE A 236 5.06 7.06 2.02
C ILE A 236 5.00 6.95 0.49
N PRO A 237 5.02 5.74 -0.09
CA PRO A 237 4.67 5.50 -1.48
C PRO A 237 3.15 5.50 -1.68
N CYS A 238 2.64 6.48 -2.43
CA CYS A 238 1.22 6.61 -2.74
C CYS A 238 0.99 7.18 -4.14
N ALA A 239 -0.25 7.15 -4.63
CA ALA A 239 -0.64 7.97 -5.77
C ALA A 239 -0.82 9.43 -5.32
N ILE A 240 -0.67 10.39 -6.24
CA ILE A 240 -0.67 11.82 -5.91
C ILE A 240 -2.00 12.33 -5.31
N ASP A 241 -3.12 11.63 -5.53
CA ASP A 241 -4.41 11.95 -4.90
C ASP A 241 -4.39 11.87 -3.36
N GLN A 242 -3.42 11.16 -2.77
CA GLN A 242 -3.26 11.04 -1.32
C GLN A 242 -2.41 12.16 -0.70
N ASP A 243 -1.72 12.99 -1.49
CA ASP A 243 -0.89 14.10 -1.00
C ASP A 243 -1.62 15.03 -0.01
N PRO A 244 -2.92 15.40 -0.20
CA PRO A 244 -3.62 16.27 0.73
C PRO A 244 -3.58 15.80 2.20
N TYR A 245 -3.69 14.48 2.46
CA TYR A 245 -3.57 13.92 3.81
C TYR A 245 -2.17 14.13 4.39
N PHE A 246 -1.14 13.89 3.59
CA PHE A 246 0.24 13.91 4.07
C PHE A 246 0.84 15.31 4.07
N ARG A 247 0.36 16.22 3.22
CA ARG A 247 0.63 17.66 3.32
C ARG A 247 0.11 18.21 4.65
N MET A 248 -1.14 17.88 5.02
CA MET A 248 -1.67 18.18 6.35
C MET A 248 -0.80 17.56 7.46
N THR A 249 -0.42 16.30 7.30
CA THR A 249 0.39 15.58 8.28
C THR A 249 1.77 16.24 8.49
N ARG A 250 2.41 16.69 7.42
CA ARG A 250 3.70 17.40 7.45
C ARG A 250 3.63 18.76 8.13
N ASP A 251 2.51 19.47 8.00
CA ASP A 251 2.28 20.74 8.72
C ASP A 251 2.07 20.53 10.22
N VAL A 252 1.50 19.38 10.61
CA VAL A 252 1.23 19.03 12.00
C VAL A 252 2.45 18.45 12.71
N ALA A 253 3.24 17.60 12.03
CA ALA A 253 4.36 16.86 12.61
C ALA A 253 5.29 17.68 13.53
N PRO A 254 5.86 18.84 13.11
CA PRO A 254 6.75 19.62 13.98
C PRO A 254 6.04 20.23 15.20
N ARG A 255 4.73 20.47 15.13
CA ARG A 255 3.94 21.03 16.25
C ARG A 255 3.70 20.02 17.36
N ILE A 256 3.82 18.73 17.05
CA ILE A 256 3.65 17.61 17.99
C ILE A 256 4.98 16.87 18.25
N GLY A 257 6.11 17.43 17.79
CA GLY A 257 7.45 16.93 18.10
C GLY A 257 7.92 15.73 17.27
N TYR A 258 7.31 15.46 16.12
CA TYR A 258 7.70 14.37 15.22
C TYR A 258 8.33 14.86 13.92
N GLN A 259 9.06 13.96 13.26
CA GLN A 259 9.61 14.17 11.93
C GLN A 259 8.50 14.25 10.88
N LYS A 260 8.71 15.08 9.86
CA LYS A 260 7.81 15.12 8.70
C LYS A 260 7.94 13.80 7.92
N PRO A 261 6.84 13.15 7.49
CA PRO A 261 6.94 12.03 6.57
C PRO A 261 7.45 12.50 5.20
N ALA A 262 8.29 11.69 4.59
CA ALA A 262 8.67 11.83 3.19
C ALA A 262 7.63 11.12 2.30
N LEU A 263 7.45 11.59 1.06
CA LEU A 263 6.52 11.03 0.10
C LEU A 263 7.24 10.70 -1.20
N ILE A 264 6.75 9.68 -1.89
CA ILE A 264 7.07 9.39 -3.29
C ILE A 264 5.77 9.04 -4.03
N GLU A 265 5.46 9.79 -5.07
CA GLU A 265 4.10 9.93 -5.59
C GLU A 265 3.98 9.43 -7.03
N SER A 266 3.01 8.56 -7.28
CA SER A 266 2.73 8.02 -8.60
C SER A 266 1.69 8.83 -9.37
N SER A 267 1.82 8.77 -10.70
CA SER A 267 0.74 9.12 -11.61
C SER A 267 -0.44 8.16 -11.46
N PHE A 268 -1.61 8.53 -11.97
CA PHE A 268 -2.76 7.65 -12.00
C PHE A 268 -2.59 6.54 -13.04
N PHE A 269 -3.04 5.34 -12.70
CA PHE A 269 -3.16 4.24 -13.64
C PHE A 269 -4.47 4.41 -14.45
N PRO A 270 -4.40 4.49 -15.79
CA PRO A 270 -5.55 4.89 -16.59
C PRO A 270 -6.63 3.80 -16.70
N ALA A 271 -7.88 4.22 -16.87
CA ALA A 271 -8.97 3.30 -17.17
C ALA A 271 -8.84 2.70 -18.58
N LEU A 272 -9.49 1.55 -18.80
CA LEU A 272 -9.45 0.88 -20.11
C LEU A 272 -9.99 1.79 -21.22
N GLN A 273 -11.06 2.56 -20.96
CA GLN A 273 -11.73 3.35 -21.98
C GLN A 273 -11.03 4.67 -22.33
N GLY A 274 -9.99 5.10 -21.58
CA GLY A 274 -9.29 6.35 -21.83
C GLY A 274 -8.76 7.06 -20.59
N GLU A 275 -8.25 8.28 -20.79
CA GLU A 275 -7.57 9.10 -19.77
C GLU A 275 -8.48 10.00 -18.95
N THR A 276 -9.79 9.94 -19.13
CA THR A 276 -10.75 10.87 -18.52
C THR A 276 -10.90 10.69 -17.00
N GLY A 277 -10.24 9.71 -16.38
CA GLY A 277 -10.26 9.51 -14.94
C GLY A 277 -9.53 8.26 -14.43
N LYS A 278 -9.68 8.02 -13.12
CA LYS A 278 -9.18 6.85 -12.39
C LYS A 278 -10.05 5.63 -12.66
N MET A 279 -9.47 4.42 -12.67
CA MET A 279 -10.27 3.18 -12.63
C MET A 279 -11.17 3.18 -11.40
N SER A 280 -12.47 2.95 -11.61
CA SER A 280 -13.44 2.85 -10.53
C SER A 280 -13.97 1.44 -10.43
N ALA A 281 -14.02 0.91 -9.22
CA ALA A 281 -14.67 -0.36 -8.94
C ALA A 281 -16.18 -0.38 -9.29
N SER A 282 -16.78 0.80 -9.57
CA SER A 282 -18.18 0.93 -9.97
C SER A 282 -18.46 0.60 -11.44
N ASP A 283 -17.46 0.58 -12.32
CA ASP A 283 -17.59 0.06 -13.69
C ASP A 283 -16.66 -1.15 -13.89
N PRO A 284 -17.19 -2.38 -13.81
CA PRO A 284 -16.42 -3.61 -13.98
C PRO A 284 -15.70 -3.73 -15.34
N ASN A 285 -16.14 -2.98 -16.36
CA ASN A 285 -15.52 -2.97 -17.69
C ASN A 285 -14.39 -1.94 -17.81
N SER A 286 -14.26 -1.03 -16.84
CA SER A 286 -13.20 -0.02 -16.81
C SER A 286 -11.87 -0.53 -16.30
N ALA A 287 -11.87 -1.67 -15.61
CA ALA A 287 -10.74 -2.19 -14.88
C ALA A 287 -10.48 -3.68 -15.14
N ILE A 288 -9.20 -4.05 -15.06
CA ILE A 288 -8.75 -5.44 -15.01
C ILE A 288 -8.50 -5.78 -13.54
N TYR A 289 -9.22 -6.79 -13.04
CA TYR A 289 -9.12 -7.26 -11.66
C TYR A 289 -8.06 -8.34 -11.54
N VAL A 290 -7.48 -8.48 -10.34
CA VAL A 290 -6.51 -9.55 -10.04
C VAL A 290 -7.16 -10.93 -9.94
N THR A 291 -8.48 -11.00 -10.11
CA THR A 291 -9.28 -12.23 -10.17
C THR A 291 -9.83 -12.52 -11.56
N ASP A 292 -9.58 -11.65 -12.55
CA ASP A 292 -10.05 -11.87 -13.92
C ASP A 292 -9.34 -13.09 -14.55
N SER A 293 -10.09 -13.94 -15.24
CA SER A 293 -9.49 -15.05 -16.01
C SER A 293 -8.71 -14.52 -17.22
N SER A 294 -7.79 -15.30 -17.78
CA SER A 294 -7.12 -14.92 -19.04
C SER A 294 -8.10 -14.62 -20.18
N LYS A 295 -9.28 -15.27 -20.18
CA LYS A 295 -10.37 -14.99 -21.12
C LYS A 295 -10.99 -13.61 -20.87
N ASP A 296 -11.22 -13.24 -19.62
CA ASP A 296 -11.79 -11.95 -19.25
C ASP A 296 -10.82 -10.81 -19.56
N ILE A 297 -9.53 -10.97 -19.22
CA ILE A 297 -8.46 -10.04 -19.58
C ILE A 297 -8.44 -9.84 -21.10
N LYS A 298 -8.41 -10.93 -21.87
CA LYS A 298 -8.44 -10.88 -23.34
C LYS A 298 -9.68 -10.13 -23.86
N ASN A 299 -10.85 -10.41 -23.31
CA ASN A 299 -12.09 -9.77 -23.74
C ASN A 299 -12.08 -8.27 -23.41
N LYS A 300 -11.67 -7.90 -22.20
CA LYS A 300 -11.62 -6.52 -21.73
C LYS A 300 -10.63 -5.68 -22.53
N VAL A 301 -9.41 -6.20 -22.75
CA VAL A 301 -8.39 -5.50 -23.55
C VAL A 301 -8.84 -5.33 -25.00
N ASN A 302 -9.41 -6.36 -25.62
CA ASN A 302 -9.82 -6.26 -27.03
C ASN A 302 -11.01 -5.32 -27.22
N ARG A 303 -12.01 -5.36 -26.34
CA ARG A 303 -13.26 -4.62 -26.50
C ARG A 303 -13.23 -3.20 -25.93
N TYR A 304 -12.58 -3.00 -24.78
CA TYR A 304 -12.70 -1.76 -24.01
C TYR A 304 -11.42 -0.94 -23.95
N ALA A 305 -10.23 -1.54 -24.17
CA ALA A 305 -9.00 -0.77 -24.19
C ALA A 305 -8.97 0.18 -25.40
N PHE A 306 -8.99 1.48 -25.14
CA PHE A 306 -8.93 2.52 -26.16
C PHE A 306 -7.61 2.43 -26.94
N SER A 307 -7.71 2.52 -28.28
CA SER A 307 -6.59 2.39 -29.21
C SER A 307 -6.25 3.73 -29.84
N GLY A 308 -4.97 4.06 -29.90
CA GLY A 308 -4.45 5.18 -30.67
C GLY A 308 -4.16 4.85 -32.14
N GLY A 309 -4.32 3.59 -32.55
CA GLY A 309 -4.22 3.16 -33.95
C GLY A 309 -5.43 3.59 -34.80
N GLN A 310 -5.22 3.66 -36.12
CA GLN A 310 -6.24 4.07 -37.10
C GLN A 310 -7.34 3.02 -37.36
N ASP A 311 -8.50 3.49 -37.86
CA ASP A 311 -9.69 2.67 -38.15
C ASP A 311 -9.50 1.61 -39.25
N SER A 312 -8.56 1.84 -40.18
CA SER A 312 -8.24 0.91 -41.27
C SER A 312 -6.75 0.58 -41.31
N ILE A 313 -6.42 -0.63 -41.78
CA ILE A 313 -5.02 -1.08 -41.92
C ILE A 313 -4.25 -0.15 -42.86
N GLU A 314 -4.87 0.31 -43.94
CA GLU A 314 -4.24 1.24 -44.89
C GLU A 314 -3.85 2.57 -44.21
N ASN A 315 -4.80 3.18 -43.49
CA ASN A 315 -4.52 4.40 -42.73
C ASN A 315 -3.48 4.15 -41.64
N HIS A 316 -3.54 3.00 -40.96
CA HIS A 316 -2.59 2.63 -39.91
C HIS A 316 -1.17 2.54 -40.45
N ARG A 317 -0.98 1.87 -41.59
CA ARG A 317 0.31 1.74 -42.27
C ARG A 317 0.85 3.09 -42.75
N LYS A 318 -0.04 4.04 -43.07
CA LYS A 318 0.31 5.37 -43.59
C LYS A 318 0.60 6.41 -42.51
N TYR A 319 -0.22 6.46 -41.46
CA TYR A 319 -0.19 7.51 -40.44
C TYR A 319 0.34 7.03 -39.08
N GLY A 320 0.44 5.72 -38.86
CA GLY A 320 0.84 5.14 -37.59
C GLY A 320 -0.20 5.30 -36.48
N ALA A 321 0.24 5.05 -35.24
CA ALA A 321 -0.59 5.14 -34.05
C ALA A 321 -0.21 6.36 -33.19
N ASN A 322 -1.22 7.00 -32.58
CA ASN A 322 -1.00 7.98 -31.54
C ASN A 322 -0.74 7.29 -30.19
N LEU A 323 0.53 7.20 -29.80
CA LEU A 323 0.96 6.55 -28.56
C LEU A 323 0.51 7.30 -27.29
N GLU A 324 0.25 8.60 -27.39
CA GLU A 324 -0.12 9.43 -26.23
C GLU A 324 -1.46 9.04 -25.65
N VAL A 325 -2.38 8.57 -26.50
CA VAL A 325 -3.76 8.20 -26.11
C VAL A 325 -3.96 6.69 -25.99
N ASP A 326 -3.02 5.88 -26.50
CA ASP A 326 -3.16 4.42 -26.57
C ASP A 326 -3.02 3.75 -25.19
N ILE A 327 -4.11 3.16 -24.71
CA ILE A 327 -4.16 2.49 -23.40
C ILE A 327 -3.30 1.23 -23.37
N PRO A 328 -3.28 0.37 -24.41
CA PRO A 328 -2.38 -0.77 -24.45
C PRO A 328 -0.90 -0.44 -24.25
N VAL A 329 -0.38 0.56 -24.97
CA VAL A 329 1.02 1.01 -24.81
C VAL A 329 1.27 1.56 -23.41
N LYS A 330 0.30 2.26 -22.82
CA LYS A 330 0.42 2.73 -21.44
C LYS A 330 0.49 1.58 -20.47
N TYR A 331 -0.42 0.61 -20.53
CA TYR A 331 -0.38 -0.54 -19.61
C TYR A 331 0.93 -1.33 -19.76
N LEU A 332 1.45 -1.50 -20.97
CA LEU A 332 2.78 -2.08 -21.20
C LEU A 332 3.88 -1.24 -20.52
N SER A 333 3.80 0.09 -20.53
CA SER A 333 4.75 0.94 -19.81
C SER A 333 4.73 0.76 -18.28
N PHE A 334 3.64 0.24 -17.70
CA PHE A 334 3.61 -0.14 -16.29
C PHE A 334 4.14 -1.57 -16.06
N PHE A 335 3.72 -2.54 -16.87
CA PHE A 335 3.87 -3.96 -16.50
C PHE A 335 4.86 -4.78 -17.35
N LEU A 336 5.28 -4.28 -18.52
CA LEU A 336 6.33 -4.94 -19.29
C LEU A 336 7.69 -4.62 -18.66
N GLU A 337 8.47 -5.59 -18.22
CA GLU A 337 9.74 -5.33 -17.52
C GLU A 337 10.86 -4.83 -18.45
N ASP A 338 10.87 -5.27 -19.71
CA ASP A 338 11.92 -4.97 -20.69
C ASP A 338 11.72 -3.59 -21.35
N ASP A 339 12.66 -2.67 -21.12
CA ASP A 339 12.65 -1.32 -21.68
C ASP A 339 12.95 -1.32 -23.19
N ALA A 340 13.81 -2.21 -23.67
CA ALA A 340 14.15 -2.30 -25.09
C ALA A 340 12.97 -2.86 -25.90
N GLU A 341 12.26 -3.84 -25.35
CA GLU A 341 11.03 -4.36 -25.96
C GLU A 341 9.95 -3.27 -26.01
N LEU A 342 9.74 -2.53 -24.91
CA LEU A 342 8.76 -1.45 -24.87
C LEU A 342 9.06 -0.36 -25.92
N GLU A 343 10.32 0.04 -26.04
CA GLU A 343 10.73 1.06 -27.00
C GLU A 343 10.59 0.57 -28.45
N GLN A 344 10.89 -0.70 -28.70
CA GLN A 344 10.64 -1.31 -30.00
C GLN A 344 9.15 -1.33 -30.34
N ILE A 345 8.28 -1.69 -29.40
CA ILE A 345 6.81 -1.63 -29.60
C ILE A 345 6.38 -0.20 -29.93
N ARG A 346 6.83 0.81 -29.17
CA ARG A 346 6.51 2.22 -29.43
C ARG A 346 6.94 2.65 -30.83
N LYS A 347 8.18 2.32 -31.23
CA LYS A 347 8.73 2.66 -32.54
C LYS A 347 7.98 1.99 -33.69
N GLU A 348 7.66 0.70 -33.57
CA GLU A 348 6.99 -0.05 -34.63
C GLU A 348 5.51 0.32 -34.75
N TYR A 349 4.82 0.48 -33.62
CA TYR A 349 3.41 0.84 -33.59
C TYR A 349 3.17 2.31 -33.98
N GLY A 350 4.00 3.21 -33.45
CA GLY A 350 3.97 4.63 -33.81
C GLY A 350 4.24 4.88 -35.29
N ALA A 351 5.03 4.02 -35.94
CA ALA A 351 5.29 4.08 -37.38
C ALA A 351 4.31 3.25 -38.24
N GLY A 352 3.30 2.60 -37.64
CA GLY A 352 2.31 1.80 -38.36
C GLY A 352 2.81 0.43 -38.85
N ARG A 353 4.01 0.00 -38.44
CA ARG A 353 4.60 -1.31 -38.79
C ARG A 353 4.08 -2.45 -37.93
N MET A 354 3.74 -2.19 -36.67
CA MET A 354 3.00 -3.11 -35.81
C MET A 354 1.53 -2.69 -35.78
N LEU A 355 0.58 -3.63 -35.81
CA LEU A 355 -0.85 -3.33 -35.75
C LEU A 355 -1.37 -3.29 -34.30
N THR A 356 -2.47 -2.59 -34.06
CA THR A 356 -3.14 -2.53 -32.74
C THR A 356 -3.43 -3.91 -32.15
N GLY A 357 -3.84 -4.87 -32.99
CA GLY A 357 -4.10 -6.24 -32.55
C GLY A 357 -2.86 -6.96 -32.02
N GLU A 358 -1.67 -6.65 -32.55
CA GLU A 358 -0.40 -7.22 -32.10
C GLU A 358 0.03 -6.63 -30.75
N VAL A 359 -0.11 -5.31 -30.58
CA VAL A 359 0.15 -4.63 -29.30
C VAL A 359 -0.80 -5.14 -28.21
N LYS A 360 -2.10 -5.23 -28.51
CA LYS A 360 -3.11 -5.78 -27.58
C LYS A 360 -2.80 -7.23 -27.23
N LYS A 361 -2.38 -8.05 -28.19
CA LYS A 361 -1.96 -9.44 -27.92
C LYS A 361 -0.81 -9.49 -26.93
N ARG A 362 0.24 -8.69 -27.14
CA ARG A 362 1.38 -8.65 -26.22
C ARG A 362 0.98 -8.17 -24.82
N LEU A 363 0.11 -7.16 -24.74
CA LEU A 363 -0.44 -6.72 -23.45
C LEU A 363 -1.19 -7.87 -22.74
N ILE A 364 -2.05 -8.60 -23.45
CA ILE A 364 -2.84 -9.69 -22.87
C ILE A 364 -1.92 -10.76 -22.28
N GLU A 365 -0.82 -11.09 -22.94
CA GLU A 365 0.18 -12.04 -22.44
C GLU A 365 0.78 -11.55 -21.11
N VAL A 366 1.32 -10.33 -21.08
CA VAL A 366 1.92 -9.71 -19.89
C VAL A 366 0.94 -9.67 -18.72
N LEU A 367 -0.30 -9.23 -18.97
CA LEU A 367 -1.31 -9.13 -17.92
C LEU A 367 -1.79 -10.50 -17.44
N SER A 368 -1.94 -11.47 -18.33
CA SER A 368 -2.37 -12.82 -17.97
C SER A 368 -1.33 -13.48 -17.08
N GLU A 369 -0.03 -13.34 -17.40
CA GLU A 369 1.06 -13.87 -16.56
C GLU A 369 1.12 -13.18 -15.20
N LEU A 370 0.92 -11.86 -15.15
CA LEU A 370 0.87 -11.09 -13.90
C LEU A 370 -0.28 -11.57 -12.99
N VAL A 371 -1.51 -11.64 -13.54
CA VAL A 371 -2.70 -12.04 -12.79
C VAL A 371 -2.63 -13.51 -12.38
N GLU A 372 -2.13 -14.41 -13.23
CA GLU A 372 -1.95 -15.82 -12.88
C GLU A 372 -0.97 -16.00 -11.72
N ARG A 373 0.16 -15.27 -11.72
CA ARG A 373 1.11 -15.28 -10.60
C ARG A 373 0.48 -14.75 -9.32
N HIS A 374 -0.27 -13.65 -9.40
CA HIS A 374 -0.99 -13.09 -8.25
C HIS A 374 -2.01 -14.08 -7.69
N CYS A 375 -2.83 -14.70 -8.54
CA CYS A 375 -3.81 -15.71 -8.14
C CYS A 375 -3.15 -16.90 -7.43
N LYS A 376 -2.03 -17.42 -7.96
CA LYS A 376 -1.27 -18.50 -7.33
C LYS A 376 -0.72 -18.08 -5.96
N ALA A 377 -0.17 -16.87 -5.85
CA ALA A 377 0.33 -16.35 -4.58
C ALA A 377 -0.81 -16.14 -3.56
N ARG A 378 -1.94 -15.59 -3.99
CA ARG A 378 -3.13 -15.39 -3.15
C ARG A 378 -3.71 -16.70 -2.65
N ALA A 379 -3.76 -17.74 -3.49
CA ALA A 379 -4.22 -19.06 -3.10
C ALA A 379 -3.30 -19.74 -2.05
N ALA A 380 -2.04 -19.30 -1.96
CA ALA A 380 -1.09 -19.78 -0.95
C ALA A 380 -1.12 -18.97 0.36
N VAL A 381 -1.93 -17.90 0.45
CA VAL A 381 -2.09 -17.13 1.69
C VAL A 381 -2.92 -17.94 2.67
N THR A 382 -2.30 -18.36 3.78
CA THR A 382 -2.96 -19.07 4.86
C THR A 382 -3.45 -18.12 5.95
N ASP A 383 -4.36 -18.59 6.80
CA ASP A 383 -4.83 -17.83 7.96
C ASP A 383 -3.68 -17.52 8.93
N GLU A 384 -2.65 -18.38 9.03
CA GLU A 384 -1.46 -18.09 9.84
C GLU A 384 -0.61 -16.96 9.25
N ALA A 385 -0.49 -16.88 7.92
CA ALA A 385 0.22 -15.78 7.28
C ALA A 385 -0.52 -14.45 7.51
N LEU A 386 -1.85 -14.48 7.38
CA LEU A 386 -2.71 -13.34 7.62
C LEU A 386 -2.70 -12.90 9.09
N PHE A 387 -2.79 -13.85 10.03
CA PHE A 387 -2.65 -13.59 11.46
C PHE A 387 -1.24 -13.05 11.77
N GLY A 388 -0.22 -13.63 11.16
CA GLY A 388 1.17 -13.24 11.30
C GLY A 388 1.40 -11.77 10.98
N CYS A 389 0.91 -11.28 9.84
CA CYS A 389 1.10 -9.87 9.47
C CYS A 389 0.16 -8.90 10.22
N THR A 390 -0.92 -9.39 10.84
CA THR A 390 -1.90 -8.55 11.56
C THR A 390 -1.70 -8.49 13.07
N HIS A 391 -0.96 -9.45 13.65
CA HIS A 391 -0.82 -9.57 15.11
C HIS A 391 0.63 -9.71 15.59
N ARG A 392 1.64 -9.91 14.73
CA ARG A 392 3.01 -10.17 15.22
C ARG A 392 3.74 -8.93 15.75
N LEU A 393 4.15 -9.10 17.01
CA LEU A 393 5.10 -8.34 17.84
C LEU A 393 6.59 -8.49 17.48
N PHE A 394 6.97 -9.01 16.30
CA PHE A 394 8.37 -9.34 16.04
C PHE A 394 9.14 -8.21 15.34
N MET A 395 9.57 -7.21 16.13
CA MET A 395 10.72 -6.35 15.80
C MET A 395 11.88 -6.49 16.80
N ASN A 396 11.91 -7.57 17.59
CA ASN A 396 13.05 -7.90 18.47
C ASN A 396 14.24 -8.57 17.75
N LYS A 397 14.20 -8.70 16.42
CA LYS A 397 15.36 -9.10 15.60
C LYS A 397 15.39 -8.32 14.28
N LEU A 398 15.52 -6.99 14.34
CA LEU A 398 16.46 -6.38 13.40
C LEU A 398 17.82 -6.93 13.84
N PRO A 399 18.47 -7.84 13.09
CA PRO A 399 19.84 -8.19 13.44
C PRO A 399 20.58 -6.86 13.57
N GLN A 400 21.30 -6.68 14.67
CA GLN A 400 22.51 -5.89 14.63
C GLN A 400 23.32 -6.53 13.50
N MET A 401 23.18 -6.03 12.26
CA MET A 401 24.11 -6.31 11.20
C MET A 401 25.37 -5.55 11.58
N THR A 402 26.10 -6.09 12.54
CA THR A 402 27.55 -6.01 12.53
C THR A 402 27.99 -6.43 11.13
N THR A 403 28.68 -5.51 10.48
CA THR A 403 29.55 -5.67 9.31
C THR A 403 29.46 -7.01 8.58
N VAL A 404 29.09 -6.93 7.30
CA VAL A 404 29.16 -7.98 6.29
C VAL A 404 30.52 -8.68 6.35
N GLU A 405 30.64 -9.83 7.02
CA GLU A 405 31.71 -10.83 6.77
C GLU A 405 31.62 -12.21 7.50
N GLU A 406 30.68 -12.50 8.42
CA GLU A 406 30.80 -13.74 9.25
C GLU A 406 29.63 -14.76 9.21
N LEU A 407 29.05 -15.12 8.05
CA LEU A 407 28.06 -16.22 8.00
C LEU A 407 28.32 -17.29 6.93
N ASP A 408 29.54 -17.40 6.41
CA ASP A 408 30.02 -18.58 5.69
C ASP A 408 31.02 -19.34 6.56
N ASN A 409 30.51 -20.04 7.59
CA ASN A 409 31.12 -21.22 8.22
C ASN A 409 30.40 -21.50 9.54
N GLU A 410 29.34 -22.32 9.51
CA GLU A 410 29.14 -23.38 10.50
C GLU A 410 27.92 -24.22 10.11
N GLY A 411 28.18 -25.43 9.63
CA GLY A 411 27.16 -26.40 9.30
C GLY A 411 26.47 -26.93 10.57
N TYR A 412 25.21 -26.59 10.77
CA TYR A 412 24.34 -27.26 11.73
C TYR A 412 23.21 -27.98 11.00
N ASN A 413 23.30 -29.32 10.99
CA ASN A 413 22.20 -30.22 10.68
C ASN A 413 21.23 -30.25 11.89
N LEU A 414 20.00 -29.77 11.72
CA LEU A 414 18.91 -30.01 12.66
C LEU A 414 18.00 -31.14 12.13
N PRO A 415 17.62 -32.13 12.94
CA PRO A 415 16.73 -33.21 12.51
C PRO A 415 15.28 -32.74 12.40
N PRO A 416 14.45 -33.37 11.53
CA PRO A 416 13.06 -32.97 11.35
C PRO A 416 12.22 -33.33 12.58
N LEU A 417 11.71 -32.32 13.28
CA LEU A 417 10.74 -32.50 14.37
C LEU A 417 9.37 -32.89 13.78
N LYS A 418 8.90 -34.09 14.12
CA LYS A 418 7.48 -34.48 13.92
C LYS A 418 6.62 -33.72 14.93
N MET A 419 5.72 -32.89 14.43
CA MET A 419 4.69 -32.21 15.24
C MET A 419 3.66 -33.24 15.70
N ASN A 420 3.60 -33.50 17.01
CA ASN A 420 2.51 -34.25 17.64
C ASN A 420 1.66 -33.27 18.45
N ALA A 421 0.38 -33.59 18.67
CA ALA A 421 -0.63 -32.72 19.30
C ALA A 421 -0.19 -32.08 20.63
N THR A 422 0.68 -32.75 21.39
CA THR A 422 1.25 -32.26 22.65
C THR A 422 2.12 -31.01 22.47
N LEU A 423 2.86 -30.88 21.36
CA LEU A 423 3.66 -29.69 21.05
C LEU A 423 2.78 -28.50 20.64
N SER A 424 1.64 -28.78 19.98
CA SER A 424 0.65 -27.75 19.60
C SER A 424 0.00 -27.14 20.83
N CYS A 425 -0.35 -27.96 21.84
CA CYS A 425 -0.82 -27.47 23.13
C CYS A 425 0.21 -26.59 23.83
N LEU A 426 1.47 -27.02 23.92
CA LEU A 426 2.54 -26.23 24.56
C LEU A 426 2.79 -24.89 23.85
N PHE A 427 2.68 -24.87 22.51
CA PHE A 427 2.82 -23.64 21.72
C PHE A 427 1.67 -22.66 21.97
N ASN A 428 0.44 -23.15 22.09
CA ASN A 428 -0.75 -22.34 22.36
C ASN A 428 -0.77 -21.81 23.81
N VAL A 429 -0.32 -22.62 24.79
CA VAL A 429 -0.19 -22.20 26.19
C VAL A 429 0.90 -21.14 26.36
N PHE A 430 2.03 -21.28 25.65
CA PHE A 430 3.08 -20.26 25.63
C PHE A 430 2.59 -18.93 25.05
N PHE A 431 1.71 -18.97 24.04
CA PHE A 431 1.10 -17.78 23.45
C PHE A 431 0.09 -17.09 24.36
N LEU A 432 -0.71 -17.87 25.11
CA LEU A 432 -1.65 -17.33 26.10
C LEU A 432 -0.93 -16.62 27.26
N LEU A 433 0.25 -17.11 27.67
CA LEU A 433 1.06 -16.45 28.70
C LEU A 433 1.71 -15.15 28.22
N LEU A 434 2.03 -15.02 26.92
CA LEU A 434 2.51 -13.78 26.32
C LEU A 434 1.43 -12.69 26.25
N THR A 435 0.15 -13.07 26.09
CA THR A 435 -0.97 -12.12 26.15
C THR A 435 -1.37 -11.75 27.57
N LEU A 436 -1.09 -12.60 28.56
CA LEU A 436 -1.33 -12.32 29.99
C LEU A 436 -0.17 -11.62 30.70
N SER A 437 1.04 -11.62 30.13
CA SER A 437 2.22 -10.94 30.72
C SER A 437 2.08 -9.43 30.96
N PRO A 438 1.18 -8.66 30.31
CA PRO A 438 0.93 -7.27 30.71
C PRO A 438 0.09 -7.12 31.99
N LEU A 439 -0.55 -8.19 32.51
CA LEU A 439 -1.46 -8.11 33.67
C LEU A 439 -0.76 -8.26 35.02
N ASP A 440 0.47 -8.76 35.08
CA ASP A 440 1.20 -8.87 36.34
C ASP A 440 2.20 -7.71 36.51
N SER A 441 1.66 -6.52 36.70
CA SER A 441 2.41 -5.45 37.35
C SER A 441 1.73 -5.08 38.66
N ARG A 442 2.23 -5.69 39.73
CA ARG A 442 2.13 -5.28 41.14
C ARG A 442 0.80 -5.57 41.84
N GLY A 443 0.72 -6.75 42.46
CA GLY A 443 0.17 -6.89 43.81
C GLY A 443 -1.32 -6.58 44.03
N SER A 444 -2.13 -6.51 42.98
CA SER A 444 -3.59 -6.59 43.08
C SER A 444 -4.00 -8.05 42.93
N GLY A 445 -4.73 -8.60 43.90
CA GLY A 445 -5.28 -9.95 43.85
C GLY A 445 -6.40 -10.09 42.81
N GLU A 446 -6.13 -9.73 41.55
CA GLU A 446 -7.07 -9.84 40.45
C GLU A 446 -7.01 -11.24 39.84
N HIS A 447 -8.15 -11.92 39.82
CA HIS A 447 -8.31 -13.20 39.17
C HIS A 447 -8.47 -12.99 37.66
N ALA A 448 -7.54 -13.50 36.86
CA ALA A 448 -7.73 -13.62 35.41
C ALA A 448 -8.70 -14.79 35.13
N MET A 449 -9.89 -14.50 34.58
CA MET A 449 -10.74 -15.52 33.98
C MET A 449 -10.29 -15.75 32.53
N VAL A 450 -9.83 -16.97 32.26
CA VAL A 450 -9.51 -17.43 30.90
C VAL A 450 -10.64 -18.33 30.43
N ASP A 451 -11.31 -17.96 29.33
CA ASP A 451 -12.27 -18.83 28.67
C ASP A 451 -11.54 -19.83 27.75
N LEU A 452 -11.42 -21.07 28.23
CA LEU A 452 -10.70 -22.15 27.53
C LEU A 452 -11.40 -22.61 26.23
N ASN A 453 -12.66 -22.21 25.98
CA ASN A 453 -13.41 -22.59 24.78
C ASN A 453 -12.81 -22.04 23.47
N TYR A 454 -11.91 -21.05 23.56
CA TYR A 454 -11.22 -20.47 22.41
C TYR A 454 -9.96 -21.24 22.00
N LEU A 455 -9.53 -22.26 22.76
CA LEU A 455 -8.38 -23.09 22.42
C LEU A 455 -8.85 -24.35 21.68
N PRO A 456 -8.50 -24.55 20.40
CA PRO A 456 -9.00 -25.68 19.60
C PRO A 456 -8.72 -27.04 20.24
N ALA A 457 -7.57 -27.19 20.90
CA ALA A 457 -7.18 -28.44 21.56
C ALA A 457 -8.02 -28.81 22.79
N PHE A 458 -8.76 -27.86 23.38
CA PHE A 458 -9.69 -28.11 24.50
C PHE A 458 -11.07 -28.56 24.03
N LYS A 459 -11.37 -28.48 22.73
CA LYS A 459 -12.65 -28.98 22.17
C LYS A 459 -12.65 -30.49 21.96
N ASP A 460 -11.47 -31.08 21.78
CA ASP A 460 -11.29 -32.48 21.41
C ASP A 460 -10.78 -33.37 22.56
N VAL A 461 -10.48 -32.78 23.74
CA VAL A 461 -9.98 -33.48 24.93
C VAL A 461 -10.91 -33.20 26.10
N PRO A 462 -11.38 -34.22 26.84
CA PRO A 462 -12.27 -34.01 27.98
C PRO A 462 -11.67 -33.09 29.05
N ASP A 463 -12.48 -32.21 29.62
CA ASP A 463 -12.04 -31.21 30.61
C ASP A 463 -11.31 -31.82 31.82
N TYR A 464 -11.68 -33.03 32.23
CA TYR A 464 -11.04 -33.72 33.35
C TYR A 464 -9.59 -34.14 33.07
N ASP A 465 -9.20 -34.22 31.80
CA ASP A 465 -7.81 -34.51 31.38
C ASP A 465 -7.07 -33.22 31.00
N ALA A 466 -7.74 -32.32 30.27
CA ALA A 466 -7.12 -31.11 29.73
C ALA A 466 -6.81 -30.06 30.81
N VAL A 467 -7.71 -29.87 31.78
CA VAL A 467 -7.56 -28.84 32.82
C VAL A 467 -6.41 -29.17 33.80
N PRO A 468 -6.27 -30.40 34.34
CA PRO A 468 -5.13 -30.73 35.20
C PRO A 468 -3.78 -30.63 34.47
N ALA A 469 -3.69 -31.12 33.22
CA ALA A 469 -2.47 -31.06 32.43
C ALA A 469 -2.02 -29.62 32.14
N PHE A 470 -2.96 -28.71 31.91
CA PHE A 470 -2.70 -27.28 31.76
C PHE A 470 -2.12 -26.65 33.04
N TRP A 471 -2.71 -26.95 34.20
CA TRP A 471 -2.23 -26.45 35.49
C TRP A 471 -0.87 -27.02 35.89
N ASP A 472 -0.60 -28.29 35.57
CA ASP A 472 0.70 -28.90 35.81
C ASP A 472 1.79 -28.30 34.91
N ALA A 473 1.46 -28.01 33.64
CA ALA A 473 2.37 -27.29 32.74
C ALA A 473 2.70 -25.89 33.27
N ILE A 474 1.70 -25.12 33.72
CA ILE A 474 1.93 -23.81 34.35
C ILE A 474 2.81 -23.95 35.60
N ARG A 475 2.53 -24.91 36.49
CA ARG A 475 3.33 -25.13 37.70
C ARG A 475 4.79 -25.47 37.38
N SER A 476 5.04 -26.26 36.35
CA SER A 476 6.39 -26.63 35.91
C SER A 476 7.18 -25.50 35.26
N LEU A 477 6.50 -24.47 34.76
CA LEU A 477 7.11 -23.29 34.12
C LEU A 477 7.44 -22.17 35.12
N VAL A 478 6.79 -22.18 36.29
CA VAL A 478 6.96 -21.18 37.36
C VAL A 478 7.92 -21.68 38.45
N SER A 479 8.21 -22.99 38.50
CA SER A 479 9.26 -23.62 39.33
C SER A 479 10.59 -23.67 38.60
#